data_AF-A0A970LXZ7-F1
#
_entry.id   AF-A0A970LXZ7-F1
#
_cell.length_a   1.000
_cell.length_b   1.000
_cell.length_c   1.000
_cell.angle_alpha   90.00
_cell.angle_beta   90.00
_cell.angle_gamma   90.00
#
_symmetry.space_group_name_H-M   'P 1'
#
loop_
_entity.id
_entity.type
_entity.pdbx_description
1 polymer ?
#
loop_
_entity_poly.entity_id
_entity_poly.type
_entity_poly.pdbx_seq_one_letter_code
_entity_poly.pdbx_strand_id
1 'polypeptide(L)'
;QAKRDLFNHGIAQSRFQLSPAQGTYFQNLDYSNIRPDLNAVDMCHFLAEQHGIVGIPVSAFYQNPPDDLCLIRFCFAKKTETLLRAAEILSAV
;
A
#
# COMPACT_ATOMS: atom_id res chain seq x y z
N GLN A 1 -15.30 -5.54 7.27
CA GLN A 1 -14.42 -6.44 6.50
C GLN A 1 -14.58 -6.36 4.99
N ALA A 2 -15.80 -6.35 4.43
CA ALA A 2 -16.01 -6.34 2.97
C ALA A 2 -15.14 -5.35 2.16
N LYS A 3 -14.94 -4.10 2.63
CA LYS A 3 -14.08 -3.13 1.93
C LYS A 3 -12.59 -3.47 1.93
N ARG A 4 -12.08 -4.04 3.03
CA ARG A 4 -10.72 -4.59 3.10
C ARG A 4 -10.59 -5.71 2.08
N ASP A 5 -11.55 -6.62 2.08
CA ASP A 5 -11.52 -7.79 1.21
C ASP A 5 -11.61 -7.35 -0.26
N LEU A 6 -12.47 -6.40 -0.59
CA LEU A 6 -12.54 -5.81 -1.94
C LEU A 6 -11.19 -5.24 -2.39
N PHE A 7 -10.55 -4.44 -1.53
CA PHE A 7 -9.24 -3.86 -1.83
C PHE A 7 -8.17 -4.95 -2.03
N ASN A 8 -8.08 -5.89 -1.09
CA ASN A 8 -7.08 -6.97 -1.12
C ASN A 8 -7.27 -7.91 -2.32
N HIS A 9 -8.50 -8.28 -2.66
CA HIS A 9 -8.77 -9.08 -3.87
C HIS A 9 -8.43 -8.30 -5.14
N GLY A 10 -8.73 -7.00 -5.18
CA GLY A 10 -8.42 -6.16 -6.34
C GLY A 10 -6.93 -6.10 -6.67
N ILE A 11 -6.06 -6.18 -5.66
CA ILE A 11 -4.59 -6.15 -5.84
C ILE A 11 -3.95 -7.54 -5.74
N ALA A 12 -4.73 -8.63 -5.75
CA ALA A 12 -4.21 -9.98 -5.56
C ALA A 12 -3.26 -10.45 -6.68
N GLN A 13 -3.31 -9.81 -7.86
CA GLN A 13 -2.40 -10.06 -8.98
C GLN A 13 -1.27 -9.02 -9.08
N SER A 14 -1.23 -8.04 -8.17
CA SER A 14 -0.14 -7.08 -8.10
C SER A 14 1.12 -7.73 -7.53
N ARG A 15 2.24 -7.01 -7.63
CA ARG A 15 3.52 -7.45 -7.06
C ARG A 15 3.68 -7.11 -5.56
N PHE A 16 2.70 -6.41 -4.98
CA PHE A 16 2.70 -6.12 -3.54
C PHE A 16 2.39 -7.38 -2.74
N GLN A 17 3.10 -7.56 -1.63
CA GLN A 17 2.74 -8.58 -0.65
C GLN A 17 1.90 -7.97 0.47
N LEU A 18 1.01 -8.76 1.06
CA LEU A 18 0.20 -8.31 2.18
C LEU A 18 -0.23 -9.46 3.07
N SER A 19 -0.43 -9.16 4.36
CA SER A 19 -1.24 -9.96 5.28
C SER A 19 -2.53 -9.20 5.55
N PRO A 20 -3.73 -9.81 5.40
CA PRO A 20 -4.99 -9.11 5.63
C PRO A 20 -5.06 -8.50 7.03
N ALA A 21 -5.33 -7.19 7.09
CA ALA A 21 -5.43 -6.46 8.35
C ALA A 21 -6.51 -7.07 9.26
N GLN A 22 -6.17 -7.33 10.52
CA GLN A 22 -7.08 -7.95 11.50
C GLN A 22 -8.05 -6.95 12.15
N GLY A 23 -7.80 -5.64 11.99
CA GLY A 23 -8.65 -4.58 12.52
C GLY A 23 -8.32 -3.23 11.91
N THR A 24 -9.01 -2.20 12.38
CA THR A 24 -8.96 -0.82 11.83
C THR A 24 -9.40 -0.72 10.37
N TYR A 25 -9.19 0.45 9.75
CA TYR A 25 -9.49 0.72 8.35
C TYR A 25 -8.23 0.88 7.48
N PHE A 26 -7.10 0.32 7.93
CA PHE A 26 -5.83 0.38 7.22
C PHE A 26 -5.33 -1.00 6.78
N GLN A 27 -4.73 -1.07 5.59
CA GLN A 27 -4.01 -2.23 5.08
C GLN A 27 -2.57 -1.83 4.78
N ASN A 28 -1.61 -2.58 5.31
CA ASN A 28 -0.20 -2.43 4.96
C ASN A 28 0.11 -3.31 3.74
N LEU A 29 0.86 -2.75 2.81
CA LEU A 29 1.42 -3.42 1.64
C LEU A 29 2.93 -3.39 1.72
N ASP A 30 3.55 -4.52 1.44
CA ASP A 30 4.98 -4.69 1.30
C ASP A 30 5.38 -4.57 -0.18
N TYR A 31 6.35 -3.72 -0.45
CA TYR A 31 6.84 -3.42 -1.80
C TYR A 31 8.26 -3.91 -2.08
N SER A 32 8.85 -4.73 -1.20
CA SER A 32 10.22 -5.25 -1.33
C SER A 32 10.48 -5.98 -2.65
N ASN A 33 9.46 -6.60 -3.26
CA ASN A 33 9.56 -7.24 -4.58
C ASN A 33 9.47 -6.28 -5.78
N ILE A 34 9.23 -4.99 -5.55
CA ILE A 34 8.97 -3.98 -6.58
C ILE A 34 10.13 -3.00 -6.66
N ARG A 35 10.45 -2.35 -5.53
CA ARG A 35 11.48 -1.32 -5.41
C ARG A 35 12.22 -1.44 -4.07
N PRO A 36 12.98 -2.54 -3.85
CA PRO A 36 13.76 -2.72 -2.62
C PRO A 36 14.87 -1.68 -2.45
N ASP A 37 15.18 -0.93 -3.51
CA ASP A 37 16.15 0.16 -3.53
C ASP A 37 15.62 1.46 -2.90
N LEU A 38 14.29 1.58 -2.70
CA LEU A 38 13.66 2.76 -2.12
C LEU A 38 13.32 2.53 -0.65
N ASN A 39 13.47 3.57 0.18
CA ASN A 39 12.83 3.60 1.49
C ASN A 39 11.33 3.90 1.34
N ALA A 40 10.56 3.74 2.43
CA ALA A 40 9.10 3.85 2.38
C ALA A 40 8.61 5.26 1.99
N VAL A 41 9.38 6.31 2.34
CA VAL A 41 9.04 7.70 2.01
C VAL A 41 9.21 7.91 0.50
N ASP A 42 10.35 7.51 -0.05
CA ASP A 42 10.64 7.62 -1.49
C ASP A 42 9.68 6.78 -2.33
N MET A 43 9.31 5.58 -1.86
CA MET A 43 8.28 4.77 -2.51
C MET A 43 6.90 5.45 -2.51
N CYS A 44 6.54 6.16 -1.43
CA CYS A 44 5.29 6.94 -1.41
C CYS A 44 5.32 8.11 -2.40
N HIS A 45 6.45 8.81 -2.52
CA HIS A 45 6.64 9.86 -3.52
C HIS A 45 6.55 9.29 -4.94
N PHE A 46 7.24 8.17 -5.21
CA PHE A 46 7.17 7.46 -6.49
C PHE A 46 5.72 7.10 -6.87
N LEU A 47 4.95 6.51 -5.95
CA LEU A 47 3.55 6.18 -6.19
C LEU A 47 2.68 7.41 -6.47
N ALA A 48 2.90 8.50 -5.73
CA ALA A 48 2.15 9.73 -5.90
C ALA A 48 2.43 10.39 -7.27
N GLU A 49 3.69 10.47 -7.66
CA GLU A 49 4.13 11.14 -8.89
C GLU A 49 3.89 10.30 -10.15
N GLN A 50 4.24 9.02 -10.11
CA GLN A 50 4.23 8.16 -11.30
C GLN A 50 2.90 7.45 -11.52
N HIS A 51 2.19 7.14 -10.43
CA HIS A 51 0.97 6.34 -10.47
C HIS A 51 -0.28 7.10 -10.00
N GLY A 52 -0.12 8.31 -9.45
CA GLY A 52 -1.24 9.14 -8.99
C GLY A 52 -1.97 8.56 -7.77
N ILE A 53 -1.29 7.75 -6.96
CA ILE A 53 -1.87 7.17 -5.74
C ILE A 53 -0.99 7.47 -4.52
N VAL A 54 -1.63 7.87 -3.42
CA VAL A 54 -0.93 8.27 -2.19
C VAL A 54 -1.11 7.21 -1.11
N GLY A 55 0.01 6.70 -0.60
CA GLY A 55 0.09 5.88 0.61
C GLY A 55 0.73 6.64 1.76
N ILE A 56 0.74 6.03 2.95
CA ILE A 56 1.43 6.56 4.12
C ILE A 56 2.63 5.66 4.42
N PRO A 57 3.87 6.18 4.47
CA PRO A 57 5.03 5.37 4.80
C PRO A 57 4.93 4.89 6.24
N VAL A 58 5.07 3.57 6.47
CA VAL A 58 4.97 3.02 7.83
C VAL A 58 6.14 3.48 8.70
N SER A 59 7.29 3.79 8.09
CA SER A 59 8.47 4.35 8.77
C SER A 59 8.18 5.63 9.56
N ALA A 60 7.19 6.43 9.14
CA ALA A 60 6.80 7.66 9.85
C ALA A 60 6.21 7.41 11.24
N PHE A 61 5.84 6.16 11.57
CA PHE A 61 5.35 5.77 12.91
C PHE A 61 6.47 5.22 13.82
N TYR A 62 7.71 5.25 13.36
CA TYR A 62 8.88 4.81 14.12
C TYR A 62 9.75 6.01 14.47
N GLN A 63 10.33 6.02 15.68
CA GLN A 63 11.40 6.96 16.01
C GLN A 63 12.69 6.60 15.25
N ASN A 64 13.01 5.30 15.20
CA ASN A 64 14.10 4.74 14.41
C ASN A 64 13.54 3.54 13.62
N PRO A 65 13.21 3.70 12.33
CA PRO A 65 12.69 2.60 11.52
C PRO A 65 13.80 1.58 11.20
N PRO A 66 13.47 0.29 11.04
CA PRO A 66 14.40 -0.68 10.45
C PRO A 66 14.84 -0.27 9.03
N ASP A 67 16.09 -0.52 8.67
CA ASP A 67 16.65 -0.16 7.35
C ASP A 67 15.96 -0.91 6.20
N ASP A 68 15.42 -2.10 6.47
CA ASP A 68 14.73 -2.98 5.52
C ASP A 68 13.20 -2.79 5.51
N LEU A 69 12.68 -1.76 6.19
CA LEU A 69 11.24 -1.52 6.31
C LEU A 69 10.61 -1.10 4.97
N CYS A 70 10.08 -2.09 4.25
CA CYS A 70 9.42 -1.92 2.96
C CYS A 70 7.89 -1.85 3.05
N LEU A 71 7.32 -1.14 4.03
CA LEU A 71 5.87 -1.10 4.26
C LEU A 71 5.24 0.27 3.97
N ILE A 72 4.14 0.26 3.21
CA ILE A 72 3.26 1.41 2.96
C ILE A 72 1.85 1.07 3.42
N ARG A 73 1.17 2.05 4.02
CA ARG A 73 -0.18 1.90 4.57
C ARG A 73 -1.21 2.64 3.73
N PHE A 74 -2.28 1.92 3.35
CA PHE A 74 -3.44 2.46 2.66
C PHE A 74 -4.70 2.41 3.53
N CYS A 75 -5.56 3.43 3.41
CA CYS A 75 -6.85 3.49 4.08
C CYS A 75 -7.96 2.98 3.14
N PHE A 76 -8.62 1.87 3.52
CA PHE A 76 -9.70 1.28 2.72
C PHE A 76 -11.10 1.77 3.12
N ALA A 77 -11.22 2.70 4.09
CA ALA A 77 -12.49 3.37 4.42
C ALA A 77 -12.85 4.43 3.35
N LYS A 78 -13.04 3.99 2.11
CA LYS A 78 -13.37 4.81 0.93
C LYS A 78 -14.62 4.27 0.23
N LYS A 79 -15.07 4.94 -0.83
CA LYS A 79 -16.15 4.41 -1.70
C LYS A 79 -15.65 3.22 -2.50
N THR A 80 -16.54 2.33 -2.91
CA THR A 80 -16.22 1.12 -3.68
C THR A 80 -15.45 1.45 -4.95
N GLU A 81 -15.87 2.49 -5.68
CA GLU A 81 -15.26 2.93 -6.93
C GLU A 81 -13.83 3.42 -6.71
N THR A 82 -13.56 4.07 -5.57
CA THR A 82 -12.21 4.50 -5.18
C THR A 82 -11.31 3.30 -4.91
N LEU A 83 -11.82 2.24 -4.28
CA LEU A 83 -11.05 1.03 -3.98
C LEU A 83 -10.72 0.24 -5.24
N LEU A 84 -11.68 0.13 -6.17
CA LEU A 84 -11.47 -0.53 -7.46
C LEU A 84 -10.43 0.22 -8.30
N ARG A 85 -10.54 1.55 -8.40
CA ARG A 85 -9.54 2.37 -9.11
C ARG A 85 -8.15 2.27 -8.46
N ALA A 86 -8.08 2.27 -7.13
CA ALA A 86 -6.81 2.08 -6.44
C ALA A 86 -6.20 0.70 -6.75
N ALA A 87 -7.03 -0.34 -6.83
CA ALA A 87 -6.58 -1.68 -7.17
C ALA A 87 -6.03 -1.80 -8.60
N GLU A 88 -6.68 -1.14 -9.57
CA GLU A 88 -6.19 -1.05 -10.96
C GLU A 88 -4.81 -0.37 -11.01
N ILE A 89 -4.66 0.76 -10.33
CA ILE A 89 -3.39 1.51 -10.29
C ILE A 89 -2.29 0.66 -9.66
N LEU A 90 -2.54 0.08 -8.48
CA LEU A 90 -1.55 -0.70 -7.73
C LEU A 90 -1.16 -2.00 -8.44
N SER A 91 -2.04 -2.58 -9.26
CA SER A 91 -1.72 -3.77 -10.06
C SER A 91 -0.83 -3.48 -11.26
N ALA A 92 -0.73 -2.21 -11.67
CA ALA A 92 0.16 -1.76 -12.74
C ALA A 92 1.54 -1.30 -12.22
N VAL A 93 1.76 -1.34 -10.90
CA VAL A 93 3.04 -0.99 -10.26
C VAL A 93 4.03 -2.14 -10.35
#